data_AF-A0A5N7WJ05-F1
#
_entry.id   AF-A0A5N7WJ05-F1
#
_cell.length_a   1.000
_cell.length_b   1.000
_cell.length_c   1.000
_cell.angle_alpha   90.00
_cell.angle_beta   90.00
_cell.angle_gamma   90.00
#
_symmetry.space_group_name_H-M   'P 1'
#
loop_
_entity.id
_entity.type
_entity.pdbx_description
1 polymer ?
#
loop_
_entity_poly.entity_id
_entity_poly.type
_entity_poly.pdbx_seq_one_letter_code
_entity_poly.pdbx_strand_id
1 'polypeptide(L)'
;MSTTSLANDYPSIYFTALWLQIFNKELILERMDLVEEYINESYRRFIASSFNDYSISELDSISNFLSNENHEALCYRFIDV
;
A
#
# COMPACT_ATOMS: atom_id res chain seq x y z
N MET A 1 29.28 6.40 -11.62
CA MET A 1 29.02 6.03 -10.22
C MET A 1 27.57 6.38 -9.93
N SER A 2 26.68 5.41 -10.09
CA SER A 2 25.26 5.61 -9.80
C SER A 2 25.09 5.46 -8.30
N THR A 3 24.86 6.56 -7.59
CA THR A 3 24.38 6.53 -6.22
C THR A 3 22.94 6.04 -6.27
N THR A 4 22.75 4.72 -6.30
CA THR A 4 21.48 4.10 -5.94
C THR A 4 21.21 4.52 -4.51
N SER A 5 20.34 5.52 -4.34
CA SER A 5 19.80 5.84 -3.02
C SER A 5 19.20 4.54 -2.47
N LEU A 6 19.66 4.14 -1.29
CA LEU A 6 18.92 3.25 -0.39
C LEU A 6 17.56 3.93 -0.13
N ALA A 7 16.63 3.83 -1.07
CA ALA A 7 15.27 4.25 -0.86
C ALA A 7 14.66 3.17 0.04
N ASN A 8 14.57 3.49 1.33
CA ASN A 8 14.00 2.69 2.41
C ASN A 8 13.12 1.52 1.94
N ASP A 9 13.57 0.28 2.13
CA ASP A 9 12.80 -0.95 1.89
C ASP A 9 11.59 -1.11 2.83
N TYR A 10 11.28 -0.09 3.63
CA TYR A 10 10.24 -0.10 4.65
C TYR A 10 9.20 0.98 4.38
N PRO A 11 7.90 0.65 4.56
CA PRO A 11 6.81 1.60 4.38
C PRO A 11 6.98 2.82 5.28
N SER A 12 6.71 4.01 4.72
CA SER A 12 6.67 5.23 5.51
C SER A 12 5.51 5.18 6.52
N ILE A 13 5.64 5.93 7.62
CA ILE A 13 4.57 6.01 8.64
C ILE A 13 3.25 6.48 8.00
N TYR A 14 3.34 7.40 7.04
CA TYR A 14 2.19 7.90 6.29
C TYR A 14 1.53 6.81 5.45
N PHE A 15 2.33 5.99 4.76
CA PHE A 15 1.82 4.86 3.98
C PHE A 15 1.09 3.85 4.86
N THR A 16 1.73 3.42 5.94
CA THR A 16 1.15 2.47 6.91
C THR A 16 -0.15 2.99 7.50
N ALA A 17 -0.20 4.27 7.90
CA ALA A 17 -1.40 4.87 8.47
C ALA A 17 -2.56 4.91 7.47
N LEU A 18 -2.30 5.32 6.22
CA LEU A 18 -3.32 5.37 5.17
C LEU A 18 -3.79 3.98 4.76
N TRP A 19 -2.89 3.00 4.69
CA TRP A 19 -3.24 1.61 4.38
C TRP A 19 -4.22 1.05 5.43
N LEU A 20 -3.90 1.21 6.72
CA LEU A 20 -4.77 0.78 7.83
C LEU A 20 -6.12 1.52 7.86
N GLN A 21 -6.18 2.74 7.34
CA GLN A 21 -7.42 3.52 7.24
C GLN A 21 -8.32 3.03 6.09
N ILE A 22 -7.74 2.64 4.96
CA ILE A 22 -8.46 2.30 3.72
C ILE A 22 -8.92 0.84 3.72
N PHE A 23 -8.08 -0.09 4.20
CA PHE A 23 -8.38 -1.52 4.17
C PHE A 23 -9.25 -1.96 5.37
N ASN A 24 -10.04 -3.02 5.16
CA ASN A 24 -11.08 -3.46 6.10
C ASN A 24 -10.49 -3.82 7.47
N LYS A 25 -10.90 -3.08 8.51
CA LYS A 25 -10.47 -3.27 9.90
C LYS A 25 -10.82 -4.65 10.45
N GLU A 26 -11.91 -5.27 9.99
CA GLU A 26 -12.29 -6.62 10.43
C GLU A 26 -11.32 -7.68 9.91
N LEU A 27 -10.91 -7.58 8.64
CA LEU A 27 -9.93 -8.49 8.04
C LEU A 27 -8.54 -8.33 8.69
N ILE A 28 -8.17 -7.09 9.04
CA ILE A 28 -6.93 -6.78 9.78
C ILE A 28 -6.94 -7.46 11.15
N LEU A 29 -8.09 -7.51 11.84
CA LEU A 29 -8.22 -8.16 13.14
C LEU A 29 -8.17 -9.69 13.03
N GLU A 30 -8.74 -10.26 11.97
CA GLU A 30 -8.75 -11.72 11.74
C GLU A 30 -7.38 -12.26 11.32
N ARG A 31 -6.61 -11.49 10.56
CA ARG A 31 -5.31 -11.91 9.97
C ARG A 31 -4.18 -10.98 10.36
N MET A 32 -4.15 -10.57 11.63
CA MET A 32 -3.14 -9.65 12.16
C MET A 32 -1.70 -10.18 11.98
N ASP A 33 -1.53 -11.51 11.91
CA ASP A 33 -0.28 -12.20 11.60
C ASP A 33 0.27 -11.86 10.22
N LEU A 34 -0.59 -11.52 9.26
CA LEU A 34 -0.21 -11.22 7.87
C LEU A 34 -0.22 -9.72 7.54
N VAL A 35 -0.73 -8.87 8.43
CA VAL A 35 -0.92 -7.43 8.15
C VAL A 35 0.41 -6.76 7.78
N GLU A 36 1.48 -7.08 8.49
CA GLU A 36 2.81 -6.53 8.18
C GLU A 36 3.27 -6.92 6.77
N GLU A 37 3.08 -8.19 6.38
CA GLU A 37 3.47 -8.68 5.06
C GLU A 37 2.64 -8.01 3.95
N TYR A 38 1.34 -7.81 4.17
CA TYR A 38 0.47 -7.10 3.23
C TYR A 38 0.86 -5.64 3.05
N ILE A 39 1.17 -4.92 4.13
CA ILE A 39 1.59 -3.52 4.05
C ILE A 39 2.93 -3.43 3.31
N ASN A 40 3.88 -4.33 3.62
CA ASN A 40 5.19 -4.34 2.96
C ASN A 40 5.07 -4.64 1.45
N GLU A 41 4.24 -5.61 1.07
CA GLU A 41 4.02 -5.95 -0.34
C GLU A 41 3.28 -4.83 -1.09
N SER A 42 2.25 -4.23 -0.50
CA SER A 42 1.54 -3.06 -1.04
C SER A 42 2.50 -1.87 -1.21
N TYR A 43 3.41 -1.64 -0.25
CA TYR A 43 4.42 -0.59 -0.36
C TYR A 43 5.43 -0.84 -1.49
N ARG A 44 5.89 -2.09 -1.67
CA ARG A 44 6.76 -2.45 -2.80
C ARG A 44 6.09 -2.16 -4.14
N ARG A 45 4.80 -2.47 -4.27
CA ARG A 45 4.01 -2.14 -5.46
C ARG A 45 3.87 -0.65 -5.65
N PHE A 46 3.64 0.11 -4.58
CA PHE A 46 3.60 1.57 -4.65
C PHE A 46 4.92 2.14 -5.19
N ILE A 47 6.07 1.73 -4.64
CA ILE A 47 7.39 2.20 -5.08
C ILE A 47 7.68 1.85 -6.54
N ALA A 48 7.24 0.67 -7.00
CA ALA A 48 7.39 0.23 -8.39
C ALA A 48 6.33 0.84 -9.34
N SER A 49 5.28 1.46 -8.81
CA SER A 49 4.16 1.98 -9.61
C SER A 49 4.44 3.37 -10.19
N SER A 50 3.67 3.74 -11.21
CA SER A 50 3.64 5.10 -11.73
C SER A 50 2.98 6.11 -10.78
N PHE A 51 2.40 5.66 -9.65
CA PHE A 51 1.83 6.56 -8.64
C PHE A 51 2.90 7.21 -7.76
N ASN A 52 4.10 6.63 -7.66
CA ASN A 52 5.21 7.20 -6.89
C ASN A 52 5.92 8.31 -7.69
N ASP A 53 5.21 9.41 -7.91
CA ASP A 53 5.70 10.59 -8.64
C ASP A 53 6.13 11.70 -7.67
N TYR A 54 7.42 12.02 -7.67
CA TYR A 54 8.02 13.07 -6.84
C TYR A 54 7.56 14.49 -7.17
N SER A 55 6.84 14.69 -8.29
CA SER A 55 6.26 15.99 -8.65
C SER A 55 4.93 16.27 -7.93
N ILE A 56 4.34 15.26 -7.30
CA ILE A 56 3.07 15.31 -6.57
C ILE A 56 3.35 15.15 -5.08
N SER A 57 2.47 15.68 -4.23
CA SER A 57 2.51 15.44 -2.79
C SER A 57 2.57 13.93 -2.51
N GLU A 58 3.47 13.51 -1.61
CA GLU A 58 3.62 12.11 -1.21
C GLU A 58 2.27 11.54 -0.70
N LEU A 59 1.55 12.31 0.12
CA LEU A 59 0.25 11.89 0.65
C LEU A 59 -0.80 11.69 -0.44
N ASP A 60 -0.82 12.55 -1.45
CA ASP A 60 -1.77 12.43 -2.56
C ASP A 60 -1.44 11.22 -3.44
N SER A 61 -0.15 10.98 -3.66
CA SER A 61 0.36 9.82 -4.40
C SER A 61 -0.01 8.50 -3.72
N ILE A 62 0.20 8.42 -2.40
CA ILE A 62 -0.16 7.26 -1.59
C ILE A 62 -1.67 7.06 -1.58
N SER A 63 -2.45 8.13 -1.36
CA SER A 63 -3.91 8.08 -1.31
C SER A 63 -4.50 7.57 -2.63
N ASN A 64 -4.00 8.07 -3.76
CA ASN A 64 -4.44 7.63 -5.09
C ASN A 64 -4.10 6.15 -5.34
N PHE A 65 -2.89 5.71 -5.00
CA PHE A 65 -2.48 4.32 -5.13
C PHE A 65 -3.37 3.38 -4.32
N LEU A 66 -3.53 3.65 -3.02
CA LEU A 66 -4.31 2.79 -2.12
C LEU A 66 -5.80 2.78 -2.47
N SER A 67 -6.34 3.89 -2.98
CA SER A 67 -7.72 3.95 -3.47
C SER A 67 -7.91 3.04 -4.69
N ASN A 68 -6.93 3.00 -5.60
CA ASN A 68 -6.96 2.11 -6.75
C ASN A 68 -6.79 0.64 -6.32
N GLU A 69 -5.84 0.35 -5.43
CA GLU A 69 -5.60 -1.00 -4.92
C GLU A 69 -6.82 -1.58 -4.18
N ASN A 70 -7.49 -0.76 -3.36
CA ASN A 70 -8.72 -1.15 -2.68
C ASN A 70 -9.87 -1.40 -3.67
N HIS A 71 -9.98 -0.59 -4.74
CA HIS A 71 -10.98 -0.83 -5.78
C HIS A 71 -10.75 -2.17 -6.50
N GLU A 72 -9.51 -2.46 -6.87
CA GLU A 72 -9.13 -3.74 -7.47
C GLU A 72 -9.40 -4.91 -6.52
N ALA A 73 -9.02 -4.80 -5.24
CA ALA A 73 -9.27 -5.83 -4.23
C ALA A 73 -10.77 -6.14 -4.05
N LEU A 74 -11.63 -5.12 -4.09
CA LEU A 74 -13.09 -5.28 -4.01
C LEU A 74 -13.68 -5.95 -5.27
N CYS A 75 -13.05 -5.80 -6.43
CA CYS A 75 -13.43 -6.47 -7.66
C CYS A 75 -13.11 -7.98 -7.64
N TYR A 76 -12.13 -8.40 -6.86
CA TYR A 76 -11.78 -9.82 -6.65
C TYR A 76 -12.48 -10.44 -5.44
N ARG A 77 -13.68 -9.96 -5.08
CA ARG A 77 -14.47 -10.52 -3.97
C ARG A 77 -14.64 -12.03 -4.19
N PHE A 78 -14.14 -12.81 -3.23
CA PHE A 78 -14.29 -14.26 -3.25
C PHE A 78 -15.77 -14.60 -3.43
N ILE A 79 -16.07 -15.36 -4.48
CA ILE A 79 -17.37 -15.97 -4.66
C ILE A 79 -17.37 -17.12 -3.64
N ASP A 80 -18.16 -16.99 -2.58
CA ASP A 80 -18.41 -18.10 -1.66
C ASP A 80 -19.08 -19.24 -2.47
N VAL A 81 -18.35 -20.33 -2.68
CA VAL A 81 -18.87 -21.62 -3.18
C VAL A 81 -19.09 -22.54 -1.99
#